data_AF-A0A8S3Z7G9-F1
#
_entry.id   AF-A0A8S3Z7G9-F1
#
_cell.length_a   1.000
_cell.length_b   1.000
_cell.length_c   1.000
_cell.angle_alpha   90.00
_cell.angle_beta   90.00
_cell.angle_gamma   90.00
#
_symmetry.space_group_name_H-M   'P 1'
#
loop_
_entity.id
_entity.type
_entity.pdbx_description
1 polymer ?
#
loop_
_entity_poly.entity_id
_entity_poly.type
_entity_poly.pdbx_seq_one_letter_code
_entity_poly.pdbx_strand_id
1 'polypeptide(L)'
;MPANNSTGDCLSSKLSFKERRTFSERSKDVESVRSAHPNKIPVIIERYGNEKSLPSMDKCKFLIPDNLNMSDVVKIISDDYILNASQETFGAGCCY
;
A
#
# COMPACT_ATOMS: atom_id res chain seq x y z
N MET A 1 -17.81 18.21 -7.22
CA MET A 1 -17.06 16.93 -7.12
C MET A 1 -15.86 17.13 -6.22
N PRO A 2 -15.57 16.20 -5.30
CA PRO A 2 -14.16 16.00 -4.95
C PRO A 2 -13.78 14.52 -5.00
N ALA A 3 -12.74 14.24 -5.79
CA ALA A 3 -11.92 13.05 -5.65
C ALA A 3 -11.05 13.24 -4.38
N ASN A 4 -11.35 12.49 -3.32
CA ASN A 4 -10.50 12.42 -2.13
C ASN A 4 -9.35 11.44 -2.39
N ASN A 5 -8.44 11.82 -3.30
CA ASN A 5 -7.21 11.10 -3.55
C ASN A 5 -6.35 11.18 -2.28
N SER A 6 -6.48 10.17 -1.42
CA SER A 6 -5.88 10.15 -0.09
C SER A 6 -4.43 9.65 -0.16
N THR A 7 -3.61 10.38 -0.90
CA THR A 7 -2.20 10.08 -1.14
C THR A 7 -1.34 10.15 0.14
N GLY A 8 -1.88 10.68 1.25
CA GLY A 8 -1.17 10.84 2.52
C GLY A 8 -1.43 9.78 3.59
N ASP A 9 -2.28 8.77 3.34
CA ASP A 9 -2.72 7.86 4.42
C ASP A 9 -1.59 6.96 4.95
N CYS A 10 -0.51 6.73 4.20
CA CYS A 10 0.47 5.67 4.53
C CYS A 10 1.72 6.21 5.26
N LEU A 11 1.93 7.53 5.25
CA LEU A 11 3.11 8.19 5.84
C LEU A 11 3.09 8.24 7.38
N SER A 12 1.95 7.96 8.01
CA SER A 12 1.84 7.89 9.48
C SER A 12 2.11 6.47 9.97
N SER A 13 3.38 6.12 10.10
CA SER A 13 3.89 4.79 10.45
C SER A 13 3.57 4.30 11.88
N LYS A 14 2.71 5.00 12.63
CA LYS A 14 2.40 4.69 14.04
C LYS A 14 1.01 4.09 14.27
N LEU A 15 0.06 4.31 13.37
CA LEU A 15 -1.32 3.81 13.49
C LEU A 15 -1.61 2.95 12.27
N SER A 16 -2.47 1.93 12.39
CA SER A 16 -2.93 1.10 11.27
C SER A 16 -4.03 1.79 10.45
N PHE A 17 -4.26 1.32 9.22
CA PHE A 17 -5.26 1.92 8.32
C PHE A 17 -6.66 1.93 8.93
N LYS A 18 -6.98 0.88 9.70
CA LYS A 18 -8.27 0.74 10.39
C LYS A 18 -8.44 1.73 11.55
N GLU A 19 -7.35 2.19 12.15
CA GLU A 19 -7.36 3.22 13.21
C GLU A 19 -7.42 4.63 12.60
N ARG A 20 -6.79 4.84 11.45
CA ARG A 20 -6.79 6.14 10.75
C ARG A 20 -8.12 6.44 10.05
N ARG A 21 -8.89 5.41 9.66
CA ARG A 21 -10.15 5.54 8.91
C ARG A 21 -11.28 4.76 9.56
N THR A 22 -12.41 5.42 9.73
CA THR A 22 -13.63 4.79 10.27
C THR A 22 -14.14 3.71 9.31
N PHE A 23 -14.95 2.78 9.82
CA PHE A 23 -15.58 1.74 8.99
C PHE A 23 -16.43 2.32 7.86
N SER A 24 -17.21 3.37 8.16
CA SER A 24 -18.09 4.02 7.18
C SER A 24 -17.31 4.61 6.01
N GLU A 25 -16.21 5.32 6.29
CA GLU A 25 -15.33 5.86 5.25
C GLU A 25 -14.70 4.76 4.41
N ARG A 26 -14.18 3.70 5.04
CA ARG A 26 -13.60 2.55 4.32
C ARG A 26 -14.62 1.88 3.41
N SER A 27 -15.86 1.73 3.86
CA SER A 27 -16.93 1.13 3.06
C SER A 27 -17.26 1.99 1.84
N LYS A 28 -17.40 3.31 2.04
CA LYS A 28 -17.69 4.26 0.96
C LYS A 28 -16.56 4.33 -0.07
N ASP A 29 -15.31 4.34 0.39
CA ASP A 29 -14.14 4.36 -0.49
C ASP A 29 -14.09 3.07 -1.34
N VAL A 30 -14.28 1.90 -0.72
CA VAL A 30 -14.29 0.62 -1.44
C VAL A 30 -15.43 0.54 -2.45
N GLU A 31 -16.62 1.02 -2.11
CA GLU A 31 -17.77 1.03 -3.02
C GLU A 31 -17.49 1.89 -4.27
N SER A 32 -16.97 3.10 -4.08
CA SER A 32 -16.57 3.99 -5.17
C SER A 32 -15.50 3.36 -6.07
N VAL A 33 -14.46 2.79 -5.45
CA VAL A 33 -13.34 2.16 -6.16
C VAL A 33 -13.77 0.93 -6.95
N ARG A 34 -14.63 0.07 -6.37
CA ARG A 34 -15.14 -1.12 -7.07
C ARG A 34 -16.05 -0.76 -8.24
N SER A 35 -16.82 0.32 -8.12
CA SER A 35 -17.63 0.85 -9.23
C SER A 35 -16.74 1.37 -10.38
N ALA A 36 -15.65 2.08 -10.06
CA ALA A 36 -14.71 2.59 -11.06
C ALA A 36 -13.81 1.50 -11.68
N HIS A 37 -13.49 0.45 -10.92
CA HIS A 37 -12.57 -0.62 -11.33
C HIS A 37 -13.15 -2.01 -10.99
N PRO A 38 -14.14 -2.49 -11.77
CA PRO A 38 -14.87 -3.72 -11.43
C PRO A 38 -13.98 -4.99 -11.42
N ASN A 39 -12.93 -5.03 -12.23
CA ASN A 39 -12.02 -6.17 -12.34
C ASN A 39 -10.77 -6.03 -11.44
N LYS A 40 -10.80 -5.12 -10.46
CA LYS A 40 -9.70 -4.92 -9.51
C LYS A 40 -10.21 -5.03 -8.08
N ILE A 41 -9.40 -5.66 -7.25
CA ILE A 41 -9.62 -5.87 -5.84
C ILE A 41 -8.78 -4.85 -5.06
N PRO A 42 -9.40 -3.97 -4.27
CA PRO A 42 -8.66 -3.05 -3.39
C PRO A 42 -8.10 -3.81 -2.18
N VAL A 43 -6.78 -3.78 -2.03
CA VAL A 43 -6.04 -4.44 -0.94
C VAL A 43 -5.24 -3.39 -0.16
N ILE A 44 -5.31 -3.48 1.17
CA ILE A 44 -4.53 -2.64 2.07
C ILE A 44 -3.35 -3.45 2.58
N ILE A 45 -2.15 -2.91 2.41
CA ILE A 45 -0.89 -3.57 2.79
C ILE A 45 -0.10 -2.60 3.65
N GLU A 46 0.25 -3.03 4.85
CA GLU A 46 0.98 -2.22 5.83
C GLU A 46 2.15 -3.02 6.37
N ARG A 47 3.25 -2.34 6.70
CA ARG A 47 4.42 -2.99 7.30
C ARG A 47 4.01 -3.48 8.68
N TYR A 48 4.44 -4.69 9.03
CA TYR A 48 4.25 -5.17 10.38
C TYR A 48 5.03 -4.29 11.38
N GLY A 49 4.41 -3.94 12.51
CA GLY A 49 4.96 -2.94 13.43
C GLY A 49 6.34 -3.30 14.01
N ASN A 50 6.66 -4.59 14.12
CA ASN A 50 7.94 -5.07 14.64
C ASN A 50 8.96 -5.40 13.54
N GLU A 51 8.61 -5.21 12.27
CA GLU A 51 9.47 -5.51 11.14
C GLU A 51 10.43 -4.34 10.88
N LYS A 52 11.74 -4.64 10.87
CA LYS A 52 12.83 -3.65 10.82
C LYS A 52 13.79 -3.85 9.65
N SER A 53 13.78 -5.03 9.02
CA SER A 53 14.69 -5.37 7.90
C SER A 53 14.29 -4.73 6.57
N LEU A 54 13.16 -4.04 6.61
CA LEU A 54 12.27 -3.83 5.50
C LEU A 54 12.08 -2.28 5.46
N PRO A 55 12.40 -1.58 4.34
CA PRO A 55 12.16 -0.14 4.12
C PRO A 55 10.77 0.43 4.46
N SER A 56 10.63 1.75 4.46
CA SER A 56 9.32 2.42 4.57
C SER A 56 8.49 2.23 3.30
N MET A 57 7.16 2.17 3.45
CA MET A 57 6.22 2.12 2.31
C MET A 57 5.47 3.45 2.20
N ASP A 58 5.59 4.11 1.05
CA ASP A 58 4.88 5.35 0.76
C ASP A 58 3.43 5.09 0.34
N LYS A 59 3.14 3.88 -0.16
CA LYS A 59 1.82 3.43 -0.59
C LYS A 59 1.40 2.19 0.19
N CYS A 60 0.13 2.18 0.59
CA CYS A 60 -0.48 1.11 1.38
C CYS A 60 -1.83 0.67 0.79
N LYS A 61 -2.25 1.27 -0.33
CA LYS A 61 -3.50 0.97 -1.05
C LYS A 61 -3.14 0.45 -2.43
N PHE A 62 -3.51 -0.79 -2.73
CA PHE A 62 -3.19 -1.47 -3.97
C PHE A 62 -4.47 -1.92 -4.69
N LEU A 63 -4.48 -1.82 -6.02
CA LEU A 63 -5.56 -2.35 -6.85
C LEU A 63 -5.03 -3.55 -7.62
N ILE A 64 -5.37 -4.74 -7.15
CA ILE A 64 -4.86 -6.00 -7.68
C ILE A 64 -5.90 -6.58 -8.64
N PRO A 65 -5.55 -6.95 -9.89
CA PRO A 65 -6.44 -7.69 -10.77
C PRO A 65 -6.94 -9.00 -10.12
N ASP A 66 -8.19 -9.36 -10.38
CA ASP A 66 -8.86 -10.53 -9.78
C ASP A 66 -8.35 -11.89 -10.26
N ASN A 67 -7.62 -11.92 -11.38
CA ASN A 67 -7.06 -13.12 -11.98
C ASN A 67 -5.62 -13.46 -11.52
N LEU A 68 -5.07 -12.72 -10.55
CA LEU A 68 -3.70 -12.93 -10.07
C LEU A 68 -3.62 -13.95 -8.93
N ASN A 69 -2.53 -14.71 -8.92
CA ASN A 69 -2.19 -15.61 -7.82
C ASN A 69 -1.46 -14.88 -6.69
N MET A 70 -1.45 -15.47 -5.49
CA MET A 70 -0.71 -14.92 -4.35
C MET A 70 0.77 -14.68 -4.63
N SER A 71 1.41 -15.52 -5.45
CA SER A 71 2.82 -15.32 -5.86
C SER A 71 3.02 -14.04 -6.66
N ASP A 72 2.08 -13.70 -7.54
CA ASP A 72 2.15 -12.48 -8.35
C ASP A 72 1.88 -11.25 -7.48
N VAL A 73 0.94 -11.36 -6.53
CA VAL A 73 0.69 -10.33 -5.52
C VAL A 73 1.95 -10.04 -4.71
N VAL A 74 2.62 -11.07 -4.19
CA VAL A 74 3.87 -10.90 -3.43
C VAL A 74 4.94 -10.21 -4.28
N LYS A 75 5.11 -10.60 -5.55
CA LYS A 75 6.07 -9.95 -6.46
C LYS A 75 5.77 -8.46 -6.65
N ILE A 76 4.52 -8.10 -6.92
CA ILE A 76 4.11 -6.69 -7.08
C ILE A 76 4.48 -5.86 -5.85
N ILE A 77 4.26 -6.42 -4.66
CA ILE A 77 4.56 -5.75 -3.38
C ILE A 77 6.07 -5.62 -3.20
N SER A 78 6.81 -6.69 -3.43
CA SER A 78 8.27 -6.71 -3.31
C SER A 78 8.95 -5.76 -4.29
N ASP A 79 8.46 -5.65 -5.52
CA ASP A 79 9.00 -4.74 -6.53
C ASP A 79 8.78 -3.28 -6.14
N ASP A 80 7.57 -2.91 -5.69
CA ASP A 80 7.30 -1.55 -5.19
C ASP A 80 8.22 -1.21 -3.99
N TYR A 81 8.51 -2.21 -3.16
CA TYR A 81 9.39 -2.07 -2.01
C TYR A 81 10.86 -1.80 -2.35
N ILE A 82 11.41 -2.58 -3.29
CA ILE A 82 12.80 -2.44 -3.73
C ILE A 82 12.98 -1.12 -4.49
N LEU A 83 11.99 -0.72 -5.29
CA LEU A 83 12.02 0.55 -6.02
C LEU A 83 12.03 1.75 -5.05
N ASN A 84 11.21 1.74 -4.02
CA ASN A 84 11.21 2.82 -3.01
C ASN A 84 12.52 2.81 -2.18
N ALA A 85 13.07 1.62 -1.87
CA ALA A 85 14.35 1.49 -1.18
C ALA A 85 15.53 2.07 -1.98
N SER A 86 15.51 1.91 -3.31
CA SER A 86 16.55 2.43 -4.21
C SER A 86 16.58 3.96 -4.28
N GLN A 87 15.47 4.64 -3.98
CA GLN A 87 15.41 6.11 -3.91
C GLN A 87 15.94 6.66 -2.58
N GLU A 88 15.86 5.90 -1.50
CA GLU A 88 16.36 6.28 -0.17
C GLU A 88 17.85 5.94 0.04
N THR A 89 18.48 5.22 -0.91
CA THR A 89 19.86 4.71 -0.77
C THR A 89 20.86 5.33 -1.76
N PHE A 90 20.82 6.65 -1.95
CA PHE A 90 22.02 7.42 -2.30
C PHE A 90 22.75 7.85 -1.02
N GLY A 91 23.15 6.88 -0.21
CA GLY A 91 23.71 7.13 1.12
C GLY A 91 24.32 5.87 1.73
N ALA A 92 25.47 5.48 1.20
CA ALA A 92 26.45 4.55 1.76
C ALA A 92 26.00 3.10 2.06
N GLY A 93 26.70 2.18 1.41
CA GLY A 93 26.92 0.83 1.94
C GLY A 93 26.26 -0.27 1.11
N CYS A 94 26.94 -0.68 0.04
CA CYS A 94 27.00 -2.10 -0.26
C CYS A 94 27.30 -2.86 1.03
N CYS A 95 26.37 -3.70 1.48
CA CYS A 95 26.72 -4.83 2.31
C CYS A 95 26.26 -6.09 1.57
N TYR A 96 27.28 -6.89 1.26
CA TYR A 96 27.24 -8.30 0.92
C TYR A 96 26.40 -9.10 1.92
#